data_AF-A0A354CNX6-F1
#
_entry.id   AF-A0A354CNX6-F1
#
_cell.length_a   1.000
_cell.length_b   1.000
_cell.length_c   1.000
_cell.angle_alpha   90.00
_cell.angle_beta   90.00
_cell.angle_gamma   90.00
#
_symmetry.space_group_name_H-M   'P 1'
#
loop_
_entity.id
_entity.type
_entity.pdbx_description
1 polymer ?
#
loop_
_entity_poly.entity_id
_entity_poly.type
_entity_poly.pdbx_seq_one_letter_code
_entity_poly.pdbx_strand_id
1 'polypeptide(L)'
;MKLEGGAYMHTNGYFQLASTKDGLMITVYPPQPGGRKAEVEDLISYAAQKGISDYIDVLKAKMAFDGGKDKVRMLIYDKSPVPNGEFGSYNISRDKMEVEAVFYPPFEGEHELTAEGIKDDLAASGVKMGILDDEINRFIEEREYFVPYTIARGQQPVDGHDGRIEYKFNTVTSAKPKMNDDGTVDFHSLDNVNHINAGDVVAELFPEDYGTPGYDVVGQPVSPKKVKRAVFQYGRNLKVSEDKRFLISEVSGHVTLENDKVFVSNELELVNVDNSTGDINYSGNVIIKGNVITGFSVNASGDITVNGLVEGANLTAGGNITLMRGVQGGGRAMLTAGGDIVSKFIESANMVSAGGKIETDSILHSKVIAKGPIVVQGRNGLIVGGDVKSRVLIDCKTIGNDMGTATVVGVGVDPTVKKRIDVLKNELEQLGKQKIQLGQLVTALRKKQDIEGGLDAEKQALQQKTMRNMLMLEKQLSDDKKELEECRNMISEDASARIKVSRTA
;
A
#
# COMPACT_ATOMS: atom_id res chain seq x y z
N MET A 1 -65.56 2.52 -7.89
CA MET A 1 -66.59 3.48 -7.41
C MET A 1 -67.98 2.92 -7.72
N LYS A 2 -68.75 2.56 -6.69
CA LYS A 2 -70.08 1.94 -6.84
C LYS A 2 -71.10 3.05 -7.17
N LEU A 3 -71.81 2.92 -8.29
CA LEU A 3 -72.84 3.87 -8.72
C LEU A 3 -74.09 3.74 -7.84
N GLU A 4 -74.88 4.82 -7.71
CA GLU A 4 -76.20 4.76 -7.05
C GLU A 4 -77.07 3.71 -7.77
N GLY A 5 -77.33 2.60 -7.09
CA GLY A 5 -77.97 1.40 -7.67
C GLY A 5 -77.14 0.11 -7.55
N GLY A 6 -75.93 0.16 -7.01
CA GLY A 6 -75.12 -1.01 -6.69
C GLY A 6 -74.25 -1.54 -7.84
N ALA A 7 -74.24 -0.87 -9.00
CA ALA A 7 -73.44 -1.24 -10.15
C ALA A 7 -72.01 -0.68 -10.06
N TYR A 8 -71.00 -1.50 -10.37
CA TYR A 8 -69.60 -1.08 -10.42
C TYR A 8 -69.30 -0.44 -11.77
N MET A 9 -68.48 0.61 -11.75
CA MET A 9 -67.98 1.24 -12.97
C MET A 9 -66.72 0.50 -13.42
N HIS A 10 -66.88 -0.48 -14.33
CA HIS A 10 -65.77 -1.24 -14.89
C HIS A 10 -65.14 -0.51 -16.08
N THR A 11 -63.84 -0.37 -16.06
CA THR A 11 -63.00 0.18 -17.12
C THR A 11 -62.81 -0.86 -18.21
N ASN A 12 -62.51 -2.10 -17.82
CA ASN A 12 -62.36 -3.23 -18.73
C ASN A 12 -63.70 -3.88 -19.05
N GLY A 13 -63.77 -4.50 -20.22
CA GLY A 13 -64.88 -5.37 -20.59
C GLY A 13 -64.78 -6.67 -19.81
N TYR A 14 -65.93 -7.24 -19.48
CA TYR A 14 -66.03 -8.51 -18.77
C TYR A 14 -67.25 -9.29 -19.26
N PHE A 15 -67.43 -10.52 -18.81
CA PHE A 15 -68.62 -11.29 -19.09
C PHE A 15 -69.24 -11.83 -17.79
N GLN A 16 -70.52 -12.13 -17.83
CA GLN A 16 -71.23 -12.78 -16.74
C GLN A 16 -72.03 -13.96 -17.29
N LEU A 17 -72.05 -15.08 -16.56
CA LEU A 17 -72.82 -16.26 -16.93
C LEU A 17 -74.13 -16.32 -16.16
N ALA A 18 -75.16 -16.91 -16.76
CA ALA A 18 -76.42 -17.16 -16.08
C ALA A 18 -76.94 -18.56 -16.42
N SER A 19 -77.20 -19.37 -15.39
CA SER A 19 -77.86 -20.67 -15.53
C SER A 19 -79.38 -20.45 -15.58
N THR A 20 -79.98 -20.73 -16.73
CA THR A 20 -81.43 -20.58 -16.94
C THR A 20 -82.10 -21.93 -17.18
N LYS A 21 -83.43 -21.94 -17.28
CA LYS A 21 -84.19 -23.13 -17.69
C LYS A 21 -83.90 -23.56 -19.13
N ASP A 22 -83.50 -22.61 -19.97
CA ASP A 22 -83.24 -22.82 -21.41
C ASP A 22 -81.77 -23.16 -21.70
N GLY A 23 -80.91 -23.11 -20.67
CA GLY A 23 -79.49 -23.42 -20.74
C GLY A 23 -78.58 -22.28 -20.25
N LEU A 24 -77.27 -22.39 -20.54
CA LEU A 24 -76.26 -21.43 -20.13
C LEU A 24 -76.29 -20.19 -21.04
N MET A 25 -76.51 -19.03 -20.43
CA MET A 25 -76.44 -17.73 -21.08
C MET A 25 -75.12 -17.03 -20.75
N ILE A 26 -74.57 -16.28 -21.71
CA ILE A 26 -73.49 -15.32 -21.48
C ILE A 26 -74.01 -13.91 -21.71
N THR A 27 -73.58 -12.99 -20.85
CA THR A 27 -73.76 -11.55 -20.98
C THR A 27 -72.37 -10.91 -21.09
N VAL A 28 -72.02 -10.34 -22.25
CA VAL A 28 -70.75 -9.64 -22.47
C VAL A 28 -70.96 -8.14 -22.29
N TYR A 29 -70.15 -7.52 -21.44
CA TYR A 29 -70.12 -6.10 -21.16
C TYR A 29 -68.92 -5.45 -21.87
N PRO A 30 -69.14 -4.43 -22.72
CA PRO A 30 -68.06 -3.77 -23.45
C PRO A 30 -67.18 -2.92 -22.51
N PRO A 31 -65.89 -2.74 -22.82
CA PRO A 31 -65.01 -1.86 -22.05
C PRO A 31 -65.38 -0.38 -22.23
N GLN A 32 -64.95 0.44 -21.26
CA GLN A 32 -64.88 1.89 -21.43
C GLN A 32 -63.73 2.30 -22.37
N PRO A 33 -63.72 3.55 -22.88
CA PRO A 33 -62.61 4.03 -23.71
C PRO A 33 -61.25 3.85 -23.02
N GLY A 34 -60.37 3.03 -23.63
CA GLY A 34 -59.05 2.71 -23.08
C GLY A 34 -58.96 1.40 -22.29
N GLY A 35 -60.09 0.75 -21.99
CA GLY A 35 -60.13 -0.56 -21.33
C GLY A 35 -59.90 -1.74 -22.29
N ARG A 36 -59.40 -2.84 -21.73
CA ARG A 36 -59.24 -4.13 -22.42
C ARG A 36 -60.61 -4.76 -22.69
N LYS A 37 -60.79 -5.34 -23.88
CA LYS A 37 -61.96 -6.18 -24.18
C LYS A 37 -61.79 -7.56 -23.56
N ALA A 38 -62.86 -8.11 -22.98
CA ALA A 38 -62.91 -9.53 -22.66
C ALA A 38 -62.99 -10.35 -23.95
N GLU A 39 -62.29 -11.47 -23.97
CA GLU A 39 -62.18 -12.35 -25.13
C GLU A 39 -62.65 -13.78 -24.80
N VAL A 40 -62.83 -14.60 -25.83
CA VAL A 40 -63.30 -15.99 -25.64
C VAL A 40 -62.28 -16.82 -24.84
N GLU A 41 -61.01 -16.47 -24.91
CA GLU A 41 -59.92 -17.05 -24.13
C GLU A 41 -60.09 -16.84 -22.61
N ASP A 42 -60.62 -15.69 -22.20
CA ASP A 42 -60.95 -15.41 -20.79
C ASP A 42 -62.07 -16.33 -20.30
N LEU A 43 -63.09 -16.57 -21.15
CA LEU A 43 -64.18 -17.51 -20.87
C LEU A 43 -63.69 -18.96 -20.81
N ILE A 44 -62.81 -19.37 -21.73
CA ILE A 44 -62.24 -20.72 -21.73
C ILE A 44 -61.43 -20.95 -20.45
N SER A 45 -60.64 -19.95 -20.04
CA SER A 45 -59.84 -20.01 -18.80
C SER A 45 -60.72 -20.08 -17.55
N TYR A 46 -61.77 -19.26 -17.49
CA TYR A 46 -62.80 -19.31 -16.46
C TYR A 46 -63.45 -20.71 -16.38
N ALA A 47 -63.88 -21.23 -17.53
CA ALA A 47 -64.60 -22.48 -17.62
C ALA A 47 -63.74 -23.67 -17.20
N ALA A 48 -62.47 -23.67 -17.57
CA ALA A 48 -61.51 -24.68 -17.13
C ALA A 48 -61.30 -24.66 -15.62
N GLN A 49 -61.15 -23.48 -15.01
CA GLN A 49 -60.95 -23.35 -13.57
C GLN A 49 -62.17 -23.77 -12.75
N LYS A 50 -63.38 -23.61 -13.29
CA LYS A 50 -64.64 -24.02 -12.64
C LYS A 50 -65.17 -25.39 -13.08
N GLY A 51 -64.47 -26.10 -13.96
CA GLY A 51 -64.89 -27.42 -14.43
C GLY A 51 -66.18 -27.40 -15.24
N ILE A 52 -66.45 -26.30 -15.96
CA ILE A 52 -67.64 -26.12 -16.80
C ILE A 52 -67.31 -26.07 -18.30
N SER A 53 -66.10 -26.49 -18.70
CA SER A 53 -65.66 -26.47 -20.10
C SER A 53 -66.61 -27.20 -21.06
N ASP A 54 -67.26 -28.28 -20.62
CA ASP A 54 -68.22 -29.05 -21.42
C ASP A 54 -69.51 -28.28 -21.74
N TYR A 55 -69.76 -27.19 -21.02
CA TYR A 55 -70.94 -26.32 -21.18
C TYR A 55 -70.66 -25.10 -22.05
N ILE A 56 -69.50 -25.02 -22.72
CA ILE A 56 -69.12 -23.86 -23.53
C ILE A 56 -69.13 -24.21 -25.02
N ASP A 57 -70.13 -23.70 -25.76
CA ASP A 57 -70.07 -23.63 -27.23
C ASP A 57 -69.18 -22.45 -27.64
N VAL A 58 -67.93 -22.75 -28.01
CA VAL A 58 -66.91 -21.74 -28.36
C VAL A 58 -67.35 -20.87 -29.54
N LEU A 59 -68.09 -21.43 -30.50
CA LEU A 59 -68.53 -20.66 -31.67
C LEU A 59 -69.58 -19.62 -31.27
N LYS A 60 -70.57 -20.01 -30.48
CA LYS A 60 -71.59 -19.08 -29.96
C LYS A 60 -70.99 -18.06 -28.99
N ALA A 61 -70.07 -18.50 -28.14
CA ALA A 61 -69.37 -17.59 -27.24
C ALA A 61 -68.58 -16.53 -28.01
N LYS A 62 -67.85 -16.92 -29.06
CA LYS A 62 -67.12 -15.98 -29.93
C LYS A 62 -68.05 -14.95 -30.56
N MET A 63 -69.22 -15.38 -31.05
CA MET A 63 -70.24 -14.46 -31.58
C MET A 63 -70.73 -13.45 -30.53
N ALA A 64 -70.81 -13.84 -29.26
CA ALA A 64 -71.17 -12.93 -28.18
C ALA A 64 -70.07 -11.88 -27.89
N PHE A 65 -68.79 -12.26 -27.98
CA PHE A 65 -67.65 -11.34 -27.82
C PHE A 65 -67.44 -10.41 -29.03
N ASP A 66 -67.83 -10.84 -30.23
CA ASP A 66 -67.74 -10.03 -31.46
C ASP A 66 -68.80 -8.91 -31.54
N GLY A 67 -69.71 -8.83 -30.55
CA GLY A 67 -70.86 -7.92 -30.46
C GLY A 67 -70.61 -6.39 -30.50
N GLY A 68 -69.35 -5.94 -30.65
CA GLY A 68 -69.02 -4.54 -30.86
C GLY A 68 -69.00 -3.69 -29.58
N LYS A 69 -69.72 -2.56 -29.59
CA LYS A 69 -69.74 -1.56 -28.49
C LYS A 69 -70.93 -1.71 -27.55
N ASP A 70 -71.82 -2.66 -27.81
CA ASP A 70 -73.06 -2.85 -27.08
C ASP A 70 -73.01 -4.07 -26.17
N LYS A 71 -73.82 -4.05 -25.10
CA LYS A 71 -74.03 -5.21 -24.23
C LYS A 71 -74.71 -6.33 -25.01
N VAL A 72 -74.11 -7.51 -25.05
CA VAL A 72 -74.67 -8.69 -25.74
C VAL A 72 -75.06 -9.76 -24.75
N ARG A 73 -76.26 -10.33 -24.89
CA ARG A 73 -76.74 -11.47 -24.12
C ARG A 73 -77.15 -12.60 -25.05
N MET A 74 -76.59 -13.80 -24.89
CA MET A 74 -76.79 -14.92 -25.81
C MET A 74 -76.83 -16.26 -25.09
N LEU A 75 -77.67 -17.19 -25.57
CA LEU A 75 -77.65 -18.60 -25.17
C LEU A 75 -76.45 -19.28 -25.83
N ILE A 76 -75.50 -19.76 -25.01
CA ILE A 76 -74.29 -20.43 -25.51
C ILE A 76 -74.37 -21.94 -25.37
N TYR A 77 -75.19 -22.49 -24.47
CA TYR A 77 -75.33 -23.94 -24.34
C TYR A 77 -76.72 -24.31 -23.87
N ASP A 78 -77.22 -25.49 -24.25
CA ASP A 78 -78.59 -25.94 -23.99
C ASP A 78 -78.79 -26.57 -22.60
N LYS A 79 -77.69 -26.76 -21.86
CA LYS A 79 -77.68 -27.18 -20.45
C LYS A 79 -77.03 -26.13 -19.58
N SER A 80 -77.42 -26.12 -18.31
CA SER A 80 -76.91 -25.18 -17.33
C SER A 80 -76.01 -25.90 -16.31
N PRO A 81 -74.77 -25.43 -16.08
CA PRO A 81 -73.94 -25.90 -14.98
C PRO A 81 -74.47 -25.38 -13.63
N VAL A 82 -73.91 -25.90 -12.53
CA VAL A 82 -74.12 -25.32 -11.20
C VAL A 82 -73.51 -23.91 -11.18
N PRO A 83 -74.27 -22.86 -10.80
CA PRO A 83 -73.74 -21.50 -10.72
C PRO A 83 -72.54 -21.40 -9.77
N ASN A 84 -71.58 -20.56 -10.13
CA ASN A 84 -70.40 -20.27 -9.29
C ASN A 84 -70.40 -18.82 -8.84
N GLY A 85 -70.03 -18.59 -7.58
CA GLY A 85 -69.70 -17.26 -7.07
C GLY A 85 -68.41 -16.69 -7.66
N GLU A 86 -68.14 -15.44 -7.31
CA GLU A 86 -66.91 -14.75 -7.68
C GLU A 86 -65.70 -15.49 -7.08
N PHE A 87 -64.58 -15.50 -7.78
CA PHE A 87 -63.38 -16.18 -7.29
C PHE A 87 -62.10 -15.51 -7.80
N GLY A 88 -61.01 -15.73 -7.07
CA GLY A 88 -59.65 -15.38 -7.48
C GLY A 88 -58.85 -16.62 -7.89
N SER A 89 -58.01 -16.45 -8.90
CA SER A 89 -56.89 -17.35 -9.18
C SER A 89 -55.62 -16.76 -8.61
N TYR A 90 -54.96 -17.47 -7.70
CA TYR A 90 -53.79 -16.98 -6.98
C TYR A 90 -52.53 -17.73 -7.43
N ASN A 91 -51.58 -17.00 -8.00
CA ASN A 91 -50.32 -17.54 -8.46
C ASN A 91 -49.18 -17.01 -7.60
N ILE A 92 -48.53 -17.90 -6.85
CA ILE A 92 -47.31 -17.59 -6.10
C ILE A 92 -46.13 -17.68 -7.06
N SER A 93 -45.31 -16.64 -7.13
CA SER A 93 -44.11 -16.62 -7.97
C SER A 93 -43.16 -17.78 -7.60
N ARG A 94 -42.29 -18.19 -8.54
CA ARG A 94 -41.37 -19.32 -8.30
C ARG A 94 -40.41 -19.10 -7.14
N ASP A 95 -39.99 -17.85 -6.93
CA ASP A 95 -39.15 -17.41 -5.82
C ASP A 95 -39.96 -17.13 -4.54
N LYS A 96 -41.29 -17.25 -4.60
CA LYS A 96 -42.25 -16.99 -3.51
C LYS A 96 -42.20 -15.56 -2.97
N MET A 97 -41.64 -14.63 -3.74
CA MET A 97 -41.54 -13.23 -3.33
C MET A 97 -42.79 -12.43 -3.64
N GLU A 98 -43.66 -12.89 -4.53
CA GLU A 98 -44.89 -12.18 -4.89
C GLU A 98 -46.05 -13.15 -5.08
N VAL A 99 -47.27 -12.66 -4.82
CA VAL A 99 -48.52 -13.35 -5.12
C VAL A 99 -49.34 -12.47 -6.03
N GLU A 100 -49.64 -12.99 -7.21
CA GLU A 100 -50.50 -12.37 -8.19
C GLU A 100 -51.89 -13.01 -8.14
N ALA A 101 -52.94 -12.19 -8.11
CA ALA A 101 -54.31 -12.63 -8.18
C ALA A 101 -55.00 -12.10 -9.43
N VAL A 102 -55.76 -12.96 -10.10
CA VAL A 102 -56.69 -12.58 -11.17
C VAL A 102 -58.09 -12.95 -10.73
N PHE A 103 -58.99 -11.98 -10.70
CA PHE A 103 -60.36 -12.17 -10.24
C PHE A 103 -61.33 -12.34 -11.38
N TYR A 104 -62.39 -13.12 -11.13
CA TYR A 104 -63.36 -13.57 -12.12
C TYR A 104 -64.80 -13.38 -11.62
N PRO A 105 -65.71 -12.85 -12.46
CA PRO A 105 -67.05 -12.45 -12.05
C PRO A 105 -67.94 -13.64 -11.63
N PRO A 106 -68.92 -13.41 -10.73
CA PRO A 106 -69.90 -14.42 -10.32
C PRO A 106 -70.92 -14.69 -11.44
N PHE A 107 -71.60 -15.84 -11.38
CA PHE A 107 -72.85 -16.01 -12.12
C PHE A 107 -73.90 -14.97 -11.69
N GLU A 108 -74.84 -14.64 -12.58
CA GLU A 108 -75.97 -13.75 -12.24
C GLU A 108 -76.72 -14.31 -11.02
N GLY A 109 -76.75 -13.54 -9.93
CA GLY A 109 -77.42 -13.90 -8.68
C GLY A 109 -76.55 -14.63 -7.65
N GLU A 110 -75.30 -14.95 -7.98
CA GLU A 110 -74.34 -15.54 -7.05
C GLU A 110 -73.57 -14.49 -6.23
N HIS A 111 -72.87 -14.94 -5.20
CA HIS A 111 -72.17 -14.08 -4.24
C HIS A 111 -70.85 -13.51 -4.78
N GLU A 112 -70.55 -12.30 -4.33
CA GLU A 112 -69.29 -11.59 -4.54
C GLU A 112 -68.26 -11.95 -3.45
N LEU A 113 -66.96 -11.95 -3.78
CA LEU A 113 -65.90 -12.09 -2.78
C LEU A 113 -65.86 -10.87 -1.86
N THR A 114 -65.42 -11.14 -0.64
CA THR A 114 -65.12 -10.15 0.40
C THR A 114 -63.62 -10.06 0.61
N ALA A 115 -63.14 -8.96 1.20
CA ALA A 115 -61.72 -8.81 1.54
C ALA A 115 -61.24 -9.94 2.47
N GLU A 116 -62.06 -10.33 3.45
CA GLU A 116 -61.82 -11.48 4.32
C GLU A 116 -61.75 -12.79 3.53
N GLY A 117 -62.66 -13.02 2.58
CA GLY A 117 -62.63 -14.21 1.73
C GLY A 117 -61.35 -14.32 0.90
N ILE A 118 -60.85 -13.19 0.36
CA ILE A 118 -59.58 -13.15 -0.37
C ILE A 118 -58.40 -13.48 0.57
N LYS A 119 -58.41 -12.98 1.81
CA LYS A 119 -57.38 -13.30 2.80
C LYS A 119 -57.42 -14.76 3.23
N ASP A 120 -58.62 -15.35 3.34
CA ASP A 120 -58.80 -16.76 3.64
C ASP A 120 -58.27 -17.64 2.49
N ASP A 121 -58.54 -17.27 1.24
CA ASP A 121 -58.01 -17.96 0.05
C ASP A 121 -56.47 -17.88 0.00
N LEU A 122 -55.90 -16.72 0.31
CA LEU A 122 -54.45 -16.50 0.41
C LEU A 122 -53.84 -17.40 1.49
N ALA A 123 -54.45 -17.45 2.68
CA ALA A 123 -54.00 -18.30 3.77
C ALA A 123 -54.09 -19.79 3.41
N ALA A 124 -55.17 -20.22 2.74
CA ALA A 124 -55.33 -21.57 2.23
C ALA A 124 -54.28 -21.92 1.15
N SER A 125 -53.84 -20.93 0.38
CA SER A 125 -52.75 -21.04 -0.60
C SER A 125 -51.36 -21.03 0.02
N GLY A 126 -51.25 -20.89 1.35
CA GLY A 126 -50.00 -20.95 2.11
C GLY A 126 -49.31 -19.60 2.32
N VAL A 127 -49.94 -18.49 1.94
CA VAL A 127 -49.44 -17.13 2.19
C VAL A 127 -49.61 -16.80 3.66
N LYS A 128 -48.53 -16.38 4.32
CA LYS A 128 -48.49 -16.10 5.76
C LYS A 128 -48.19 -14.65 6.09
N MET A 129 -47.53 -13.93 5.19
CA MET A 129 -47.08 -12.56 5.43
C MET A 129 -47.03 -11.77 4.12
N GLY A 130 -46.89 -10.44 4.26
CA GLY A 130 -46.72 -9.57 3.11
C GLY A 130 -48.01 -9.26 2.34
N ILE A 131 -49.18 -9.56 2.91
CA ILE A 131 -50.48 -9.26 2.30
C ILE A 131 -50.61 -7.73 2.12
N LEU A 132 -51.02 -7.33 0.92
CA LEU A 132 -51.20 -5.93 0.54
C LEU A 132 -52.70 -5.59 0.63
N ASP A 133 -53.14 -5.17 1.81
CA ASP A 133 -54.55 -4.82 2.08
C ASP A 133 -55.10 -3.78 1.12
N ASP A 134 -54.31 -2.78 0.75
CA ASP A 134 -54.72 -1.71 -0.17
C ASP A 134 -55.06 -2.25 -1.57
N GLU A 135 -54.31 -3.24 -2.05
CA GLU A 135 -54.54 -3.86 -3.36
C GLU A 135 -55.79 -4.76 -3.36
N ILE A 136 -56.04 -5.45 -2.25
CA ILE A 136 -57.27 -6.23 -2.04
C ILE A 136 -58.48 -5.28 -2.01
N ASN A 137 -58.40 -4.21 -1.23
CA ASN A 137 -59.47 -3.23 -1.12
C ASN A 137 -59.74 -2.53 -2.46
N ARG A 138 -58.68 -2.22 -3.23
CA ARG A 138 -58.84 -1.70 -4.60
C ARG A 138 -59.68 -2.62 -5.47
N PHE A 139 -59.40 -3.92 -5.45
CA PHE A 139 -60.23 -4.88 -6.19
C PHE A 139 -61.69 -4.88 -5.68
N ILE A 140 -61.93 -4.88 -4.37
CA ILE A 140 -63.29 -4.90 -3.80
C ILE A 140 -64.12 -3.67 -4.22
N GLU A 141 -63.48 -2.50 -4.35
CA GLU A 141 -64.15 -1.24 -4.71
C GLU A 141 -64.39 -1.04 -6.21
N GLU A 142 -63.52 -1.63 -7.04
CA GLU A 142 -63.51 -1.43 -8.50
C GLU A 142 -64.08 -2.63 -9.27
N ARG A 143 -63.78 -3.85 -8.81
CA ARG A 143 -64.08 -5.13 -9.47
C ARG A 143 -63.62 -5.17 -10.92
N GLU A 144 -62.39 -4.74 -11.18
CA GLU A 144 -61.78 -4.94 -12.50
C GLU A 144 -61.36 -6.40 -12.64
N TYR A 145 -62.12 -7.14 -13.45
CA TYR A 145 -61.87 -8.56 -13.71
C TYR A 145 -60.79 -8.77 -14.77
N PHE A 146 -60.18 -9.96 -14.75
CA PHE A 146 -59.15 -10.37 -15.73
C PHE A 146 -57.88 -9.50 -15.73
N VAL A 147 -57.65 -8.75 -14.66
CA VAL A 147 -56.45 -7.96 -14.43
C VAL A 147 -55.62 -8.61 -13.31
N PRO A 148 -54.29 -8.70 -13.44
CA PRO A 148 -53.43 -9.16 -12.37
C PRO A 148 -53.28 -8.09 -11.27
N TYR A 149 -53.48 -8.51 -10.03
CA TYR A 149 -53.21 -7.73 -8.82
C TYR A 149 -52.07 -8.38 -8.03
N THR A 150 -51.02 -7.62 -7.71
CA THR A 150 -50.05 -8.09 -6.71
C THR A 150 -50.67 -7.92 -5.33
N ILE A 151 -51.14 -9.00 -4.73
CA ILE A 151 -51.86 -8.96 -3.43
C ILE A 151 -51.02 -9.42 -2.25
N ALA A 152 -49.80 -9.93 -2.48
CA ALA A 152 -48.81 -10.09 -1.43
C ALA A 152 -47.36 -9.93 -1.95
N ARG A 153 -46.46 -9.40 -1.11
CA ARG A 153 -45.03 -9.27 -1.36
C ARG A 153 -44.18 -9.67 -0.17
N GLY A 154 -43.16 -10.49 -0.41
CA GLY A 154 -42.13 -10.83 0.55
C GLY A 154 -41.20 -9.65 0.83
N GLN A 155 -40.50 -9.71 1.95
CA GLN A 155 -39.45 -8.77 2.32
C GLN A 155 -38.12 -9.23 1.71
N GLN A 156 -37.54 -8.42 0.81
CA GLN A 156 -36.23 -8.72 0.22
C GLN A 156 -35.12 -8.73 1.28
N PRO A 157 -34.13 -9.63 1.18
CA PRO A 157 -32.94 -9.58 2.05
C PRO A 157 -32.12 -8.33 1.76
N VAL A 158 -31.39 -7.86 2.78
CA VAL A 158 -30.37 -6.82 2.60
C VAL A 158 -29.03 -7.51 2.40
N ASP A 159 -28.46 -7.36 1.21
CA ASP A 159 -27.14 -7.89 0.88
C ASP A 159 -26.06 -7.24 1.74
N GLY A 160 -25.14 -8.06 2.24
CA GLY A 160 -23.92 -7.61 2.92
C GLY A 160 -22.76 -7.36 1.94
N HIS A 161 -21.55 -7.24 2.47
CA HIS A 161 -20.34 -7.00 1.68
C HIS A 161 -19.18 -7.91 2.10
N ASP A 162 -18.31 -8.23 1.13
CA ASP A 162 -17.08 -8.98 1.37
C ASP A 162 -16.18 -8.23 2.37
N GLY A 163 -15.43 -9.02 3.16
CA GLY A 163 -14.31 -8.49 3.92
C GLY A 163 -13.17 -8.11 2.97
N ARG A 164 -12.42 -7.07 3.32
CA ARG A 164 -11.30 -6.60 2.50
C ARG A 164 -10.10 -6.21 3.35
N ILE A 165 -8.92 -6.31 2.77
CA ILE A 165 -7.67 -5.85 3.39
C ILE A 165 -7.19 -4.61 2.63
N GLU A 166 -6.89 -3.56 3.37
CA GLU A 166 -6.23 -2.36 2.85
C GLU A 166 -4.78 -2.36 3.33
N TYR A 167 -3.84 -2.35 2.39
CA TYR A 167 -2.41 -2.26 2.68
C TYR A 167 -2.00 -0.79 2.85
N LYS A 168 -1.23 -0.48 3.90
CA LYS A 168 -0.75 0.88 4.20
C LYS A 168 0.63 1.16 3.59
N PHE A 169 1.04 0.37 2.60
CA PHE A 169 2.31 0.51 1.87
C PHE A 169 2.08 0.31 0.37
N ASN A 170 3.03 0.73 -0.47
CA ASN A 170 2.88 0.58 -1.91
C ASN A 170 3.03 -0.89 -2.32
N THR A 171 1.96 -1.51 -2.79
CA THR A 171 1.94 -2.92 -3.21
C THR A 171 2.44 -3.12 -4.63
N VAL A 172 2.71 -2.04 -5.37
CA VAL A 172 3.19 -2.09 -6.76
C VAL A 172 4.67 -1.71 -6.79
N THR A 173 5.54 -2.71 -6.88
CA THR A 173 6.97 -2.53 -7.15
C THR A 173 7.17 -2.21 -8.64
N SER A 174 6.90 -0.98 -9.06
CA SER A 174 7.36 -0.49 -10.36
C SER A 174 8.59 0.39 -10.16
N ALA A 175 9.77 -0.17 -10.42
CA ALA A 175 11.02 0.56 -10.59
C ALA A 175 10.94 1.41 -11.86
N LYS A 176 10.23 2.54 -11.80
CA LYS A 176 10.27 3.53 -12.88
C LYS A 176 11.34 4.57 -12.53
N PRO A 177 12.33 4.80 -13.40
CA PRO A 177 13.31 5.86 -13.20
C PRO A 177 12.60 7.20 -13.02
N LYS A 178 13.03 8.01 -12.05
CA LYS A 178 12.57 9.39 -11.92
C LYS A 178 13.18 10.21 -13.06
N MET A 179 12.34 10.97 -13.76
CA MET A 179 12.76 11.93 -14.77
C MET A 179 12.93 13.27 -14.07
N ASN A 180 14.11 13.88 -14.17
CA ASN A 180 14.38 15.19 -13.61
C ASN A 180 13.64 16.28 -14.40
N ASP A 181 13.45 17.45 -13.79
CA ASP A 181 12.79 18.61 -14.41
C ASP A 181 13.50 19.12 -15.68
N ASP A 182 14.77 18.73 -15.89
CA ASP A 182 15.57 19.06 -17.07
C ASP A 182 15.51 17.99 -18.18
N GLY A 183 14.71 16.93 -18.01
CA GLY A 183 14.58 15.83 -18.95
C GLY A 183 15.70 14.79 -18.90
N THR A 184 16.66 14.92 -17.97
CA THR A 184 17.66 13.87 -17.69
C THR A 184 17.06 12.77 -16.81
N VAL A 185 17.43 11.52 -17.07
CA VAL A 185 17.00 10.38 -16.28
C VAL A 185 18.07 10.13 -15.23
N ASP A 186 17.72 10.29 -13.96
CA ASP A 186 18.60 9.92 -12.86
C ASP A 186 18.52 8.41 -12.63
N PHE A 187 19.55 7.68 -13.08
CA PHE A 187 19.67 6.23 -12.88
C PHE A 187 20.18 5.85 -11.48
N HIS A 188 20.48 6.84 -10.62
CA HIS A 188 21.00 6.58 -9.27
C HIS A 188 19.90 6.46 -8.20
N SER A 189 18.71 7.04 -8.43
CA SER A 189 17.68 7.19 -7.39
C SER A 189 16.42 6.35 -7.68
N LEU A 190 16.44 5.07 -7.28
CA LEU A 190 15.26 4.20 -7.34
C LEU A 190 14.63 4.05 -5.95
N ASP A 191 13.65 4.92 -5.63
CA ASP A 191 12.80 4.80 -4.43
C ASP A 191 11.86 3.58 -4.56
N ASN A 192 12.39 2.38 -4.32
CA ASN A 192 11.65 1.11 -4.48
C ASN A 192 11.34 0.38 -3.17
N VAL A 193 11.71 0.94 -2.00
CA VAL A 193 11.63 0.22 -0.72
C VAL A 193 10.58 0.87 0.18
N ASN A 194 9.52 0.14 0.51
CA ASN A 194 8.53 0.57 1.50
C ASN A 194 9.13 0.44 2.90
N HIS A 195 9.68 1.52 3.42
CA HIS A 195 10.21 1.55 4.78
C HIS A 195 9.09 1.62 5.82
N ILE A 196 9.24 0.87 6.91
CA ILE A 196 8.34 0.86 8.06
C ILE A 196 9.11 0.75 9.37
N ASN A 197 8.54 1.22 10.46
CA ASN A 197 9.08 1.10 11.81
C ASN A 197 8.42 -0.03 12.61
N ALA A 198 9.10 -0.49 13.65
CA ALA A 198 8.51 -1.36 14.65
C ALA A 198 7.29 -0.65 15.30
N GLY A 199 6.15 -1.32 15.32
CA GLY A 199 4.88 -0.78 15.80
C GLY A 199 3.97 -0.20 14.71
N ASP A 200 4.45 -0.01 13.49
CA ASP A 200 3.63 0.53 12.41
C ASP A 200 2.55 -0.46 11.96
N VAL A 201 1.38 0.06 11.62
CA VAL A 201 0.28 -0.70 11.01
C VAL A 201 0.58 -0.86 9.52
N VAL A 202 0.78 -2.09 9.06
CA VAL A 202 1.09 -2.40 7.65
C VAL A 202 -0.15 -2.73 6.83
N ALA A 203 -1.22 -3.23 7.47
CA ALA A 203 -2.48 -3.52 6.81
C ALA A 203 -3.66 -3.44 7.79
N GLU A 204 -4.83 -3.08 7.26
CA GLU A 204 -6.10 -2.99 7.98
C GLU A 204 -7.12 -3.92 7.34
N LEU A 205 -7.79 -4.72 8.16
CA LEU A 205 -8.87 -5.62 7.75
C LEU A 205 -10.20 -4.95 8.05
N PHE A 206 -11.04 -4.84 7.02
CA PHE A 206 -12.44 -4.47 7.12
C PHE A 206 -13.26 -5.77 7.11
N PRO A 207 -13.97 -6.11 8.20
CA PRO A 207 -14.70 -7.37 8.30
C PRO A 207 -15.84 -7.43 7.29
N GLU A 208 -16.22 -8.65 6.93
CA GLU A 208 -17.41 -8.90 6.13
C GLU A 208 -18.69 -8.51 6.89
N ASP A 209 -19.68 -8.04 6.14
CA ASP A 209 -21.06 -7.90 6.60
C ASP A 209 -21.87 -9.04 6.00
N TYR A 210 -22.55 -9.83 6.82
CA TYR A 210 -23.37 -10.96 6.36
C TYR A 210 -24.73 -10.52 5.81
N GLY A 211 -25.09 -9.24 5.94
CA GLY A 211 -26.39 -8.73 5.56
C GLY A 211 -27.50 -9.19 6.52
N THR A 212 -28.75 -8.90 6.14
CA THR A 212 -29.92 -9.32 6.93
C THR A 212 -30.86 -10.20 6.10
N PRO A 213 -31.33 -11.34 6.64
CA PRO A 213 -32.31 -12.17 5.95
C PRO A 213 -33.62 -11.43 5.69
N GLY A 214 -34.17 -11.66 4.51
CA GLY A 214 -35.54 -11.32 4.17
C GLY A 214 -36.48 -12.48 4.46
N TYR A 215 -37.75 -12.33 4.08
CA TYR A 215 -38.77 -13.37 4.23
C TYR A 215 -39.67 -13.42 3.00
N ASP A 216 -39.92 -14.62 2.48
CA ASP A 216 -40.86 -14.82 1.38
C ASP A 216 -42.32 -14.76 1.87
N VAL A 217 -43.29 -14.76 0.94
CA VAL A 217 -44.72 -14.62 1.29
C VAL A 217 -45.27 -15.81 2.09
N VAL A 218 -44.58 -16.96 2.09
CA VAL A 218 -44.95 -18.16 2.85
C VAL A 218 -44.22 -18.26 4.21
N GLY A 219 -43.40 -17.25 4.52
CA GLY A 219 -42.67 -17.09 5.77
C GLY A 219 -41.38 -17.88 5.91
N GLN A 220 -40.75 -18.28 4.80
CA GLN A 220 -39.41 -18.86 4.80
C GLN A 220 -38.35 -17.75 4.70
N PRO A 221 -37.22 -17.89 5.42
CA PRO A 221 -36.15 -16.91 5.34
C PRO A 221 -35.47 -16.96 3.96
N VAL A 222 -35.30 -15.79 3.36
CA VAL A 222 -34.53 -15.62 2.11
C VAL A 222 -33.14 -15.11 2.49
N SER A 223 -32.11 -15.90 2.19
CA SER A 223 -30.74 -15.56 2.56
C SER A 223 -30.16 -14.45 1.67
N PRO A 224 -29.41 -13.49 2.24
CA PRO A 224 -28.63 -12.55 1.44
C PRO A 224 -27.53 -13.26 0.65
N LYS A 225 -26.89 -12.55 -0.28
CA LYS A 225 -25.75 -13.10 -1.02
C LYS A 225 -24.64 -13.57 -0.08
N LYS A 226 -23.96 -14.67 -0.47
CA LYS A 226 -22.79 -15.17 0.24
C LYS A 226 -21.67 -14.14 0.19
N VAL A 227 -21.08 -13.85 1.35
CA VAL A 227 -19.93 -12.97 1.48
C VAL A 227 -18.64 -13.74 1.73
N LYS A 228 -17.53 -13.18 1.26
CA LYS A 228 -16.18 -13.73 1.46
C LYS A 228 -15.54 -13.10 2.68
N ARG A 229 -14.97 -13.94 3.54
CA ARG A 229 -14.16 -13.52 4.68
C ARG A 229 -12.74 -13.22 4.23
N ALA A 230 -12.23 -12.05 4.62
CA ALA A 230 -10.81 -11.72 4.47
C ALA A 230 -10.01 -12.20 5.69
N VAL A 231 -8.78 -12.65 5.46
CA VAL A 231 -7.84 -13.05 6.52
C VAL A 231 -6.44 -12.58 6.17
N PHE A 232 -5.70 -12.08 7.15
CA PHE A 232 -4.30 -11.73 6.94
C PHE A 232 -3.47 -12.98 6.64
N GLN A 233 -2.70 -12.93 5.56
CA GLN A 233 -1.60 -13.85 5.33
C GLN A 233 -0.30 -13.09 5.58
N TYR A 234 0.53 -13.57 6.50
CA TYR A 234 1.73 -12.84 6.88
C TYR A 234 2.91 -13.76 7.23
N GLY A 235 4.11 -13.22 7.09
CA GLY A 235 5.38 -13.85 7.41
C GLY A 235 5.82 -13.63 8.87
N ARG A 236 7.14 -13.67 9.10
CA ARG A 236 7.73 -13.36 10.41
C ARG A 236 7.71 -11.85 10.67
N ASN A 237 7.98 -11.45 11.93
CA ASN A 237 8.10 -10.07 12.37
C ASN A 237 6.81 -9.23 12.25
N LEU A 238 5.65 -9.91 12.20
CA LEU A 238 4.35 -9.32 12.06
C LEU A 238 3.42 -9.97 13.09
N LYS A 239 2.59 -9.14 13.71
CA LYS A 239 1.56 -9.59 14.66
C LYS A 239 0.21 -9.02 14.29
N VAL A 240 -0.84 -9.78 14.59
CA VAL A 240 -2.23 -9.33 14.45
C VAL A 240 -2.67 -8.71 15.78
N SER A 241 -3.35 -7.58 15.74
CA SER A 241 -3.94 -6.94 16.91
C SER A 241 -4.99 -7.83 17.59
N GLU A 242 -5.28 -7.58 18.88
CA GLU A 242 -6.24 -8.40 19.65
C GLU A 242 -7.65 -8.42 19.03
N ASP A 243 -8.08 -7.29 18.47
CA ASP A 243 -9.35 -7.13 17.76
C ASP A 243 -9.34 -7.74 16.34
N LYS A 244 -8.20 -8.28 15.89
CA LYS A 244 -7.97 -8.88 14.57
C LYS A 244 -8.20 -7.93 13.39
N ARG A 245 -8.14 -6.61 13.63
CA ARG A 245 -8.35 -5.57 12.61
C ARG A 245 -7.07 -5.06 11.99
N PHE A 246 -5.94 -5.15 12.68
CA PHE A 246 -4.68 -4.56 12.24
C PHE A 246 -3.57 -5.61 12.18
N LEU A 247 -2.77 -5.52 11.13
CA LEU A 247 -1.50 -6.22 11.00
C LEU A 247 -0.38 -5.21 11.31
N ILE A 248 0.42 -5.52 12.33
CA ILE A 248 1.39 -4.60 12.93
C ILE A 248 2.79 -5.17 12.80
N SER A 249 3.76 -4.33 12.43
CA SER A 249 5.16 -4.72 12.39
C SER A 249 5.77 -4.82 13.79
N GLU A 250 6.56 -5.87 14.02
CA GLU A 250 7.33 -6.05 15.26
C GLU A 250 8.75 -5.48 15.15
N VAL A 251 9.22 -5.19 13.94
CA VAL A 251 10.57 -4.69 13.66
C VAL A 251 10.55 -3.51 12.68
N SER A 252 11.58 -2.66 12.73
CA SER A 252 11.81 -1.67 11.68
C SER A 252 12.51 -2.33 10.49
N GLY A 253 12.17 -1.93 9.27
CA GLY A 253 12.69 -2.59 8.08
C GLY A 253 11.98 -2.19 6.80
N HIS A 254 11.71 -3.16 5.93
CA HIS A 254 10.92 -2.96 4.74
C HIS A 254 9.81 -4.00 4.59
N VAL A 255 8.69 -3.57 4.01
CA VAL A 255 7.50 -4.39 3.82
C VAL A 255 7.27 -4.72 2.35
N THR A 256 6.97 -5.99 2.07
CA THR A 256 6.64 -6.49 0.73
C THR A 256 5.36 -7.32 0.77
N LEU A 257 4.70 -7.40 -0.39
CA LEU A 257 3.53 -8.24 -0.61
C LEU A 257 3.85 -9.27 -1.70
N GLU A 258 3.81 -10.55 -1.38
CA GLU A 258 3.99 -11.65 -2.33
C GLU A 258 2.81 -12.62 -2.22
N ASN A 259 2.06 -12.85 -3.30
CA ASN A 259 0.90 -13.76 -3.32
C ASN A 259 -0.09 -13.49 -2.16
N ASP A 260 -0.45 -12.22 -1.96
CA ASP A 260 -1.30 -11.74 -0.85
C ASP A 260 -0.76 -11.97 0.56
N LYS A 261 0.52 -12.36 0.68
CA LYS A 261 1.21 -12.55 1.95
C LYS A 261 2.17 -11.40 2.23
N VAL A 262 1.99 -10.76 3.38
CA VAL A 262 2.82 -9.64 3.83
C VAL A 262 4.08 -10.14 4.50
N PHE A 263 5.23 -9.61 4.12
CA PHE A 263 6.53 -9.91 4.72
C PHE A 263 7.19 -8.64 5.22
N VAL A 264 7.86 -8.74 6.37
CA VAL A 264 8.73 -7.68 6.90
C VAL A 264 10.11 -8.24 7.15
N SER A 265 11.11 -7.60 6.53
CA SER A 265 12.52 -7.88 6.76
C SER A 265 13.22 -6.65 7.34
N ASN A 266 14.04 -6.87 8.36
CA ASN A 266 14.93 -5.88 8.96
C ASN A 266 16.25 -5.72 8.19
N GLU A 267 16.46 -6.52 7.14
CA GLU A 267 17.66 -6.51 6.30
C GLU A 267 17.26 -6.34 4.84
N LEU A 268 17.89 -5.40 4.13
CA LEU A 268 17.70 -5.23 2.70
C LEU A 268 18.61 -6.19 1.94
N GLU A 269 18.02 -7.15 1.23
CA GLU A 269 18.78 -8.11 0.43
C GLU A 269 18.75 -7.74 -1.06
N LEU A 270 19.93 -7.60 -1.67
CA LEU A 270 20.12 -7.24 -3.06
C LEU A 270 20.95 -8.29 -3.79
N VAL A 271 20.67 -8.51 -5.07
CA VAL A 271 21.49 -9.40 -5.89
C VAL A 271 22.81 -8.72 -6.23
N ASN A 272 22.79 -7.54 -6.85
CA ASN A 272 23.96 -6.72 -7.14
C ASN A 272 23.63 -5.25 -6.85
N VAL A 273 24.67 -4.41 -6.83
CA VAL A 273 24.52 -2.95 -6.90
C VAL A 273 25.21 -2.50 -8.19
N ASP A 274 24.39 -2.19 -9.19
CA ASP A 274 24.79 -1.82 -10.55
C ASP A 274 23.77 -0.84 -11.17
N ASN A 275 23.89 -0.58 -12.48
CA ASN A 275 22.98 0.31 -13.22
C ASN A 275 21.50 -0.05 -13.09
N SER A 276 21.15 -1.29 -12.75
CA SER A 276 19.76 -1.72 -12.56
C SER A 276 19.23 -1.38 -11.16
N THR A 277 20.12 -1.23 -10.18
CA THR A 277 19.77 -1.06 -8.77
C THR A 277 19.99 0.38 -8.29
N GLY A 278 21.01 1.08 -8.81
CA GLY A 278 21.34 2.45 -8.41
C GLY A 278 22.10 2.53 -7.09
N ASP A 279 22.18 3.74 -6.53
CA ASP A 279 22.75 3.96 -5.21
C ASP A 279 21.80 3.49 -4.11
N ILE A 280 22.35 2.90 -3.05
CA ILE A 280 21.57 2.36 -1.94
C ILE A 280 21.73 3.26 -0.72
N ASN A 281 20.61 3.78 -0.22
CA ASN A 281 20.54 4.45 1.08
C ASN A 281 19.50 3.71 1.94
N TYR A 282 19.95 2.99 2.97
CA TYR A 282 19.09 2.14 3.78
C TYR A 282 19.28 2.33 5.28
N SER A 283 18.18 2.51 6.00
CA SER A 283 18.16 2.63 7.45
C SER A 283 18.03 1.24 8.11
N GLY A 284 19.09 0.44 7.99
CA GLY A 284 19.15 -0.92 8.55
C GLY A 284 20.39 -1.67 8.06
N ASN A 285 20.32 -3.01 8.08
CA ASN A 285 21.37 -3.86 7.53
C ASN A 285 21.18 -4.07 6.03
N VAL A 286 22.26 -4.14 5.27
CA VAL A 286 22.24 -4.41 3.82
C VAL A 286 23.05 -5.66 3.51
N ILE A 287 22.47 -6.60 2.78
CA ILE A 287 23.10 -7.83 2.31
C ILE A 287 23.10 -7.82 0.79
N ILE A 288 24.29 -7.85 0.19
CA ILE A 288 24.48 -7.90 -1.26
C ILE A 288 25.04 -9.27 -1.61
N LYS A 289 24.23 -10.10 -2.28
CA LYS A 289 24.59 -11.48 -2.65
C LYS A 289 25.69 -11.57 -3.70
N GLY A 290 25.82 -10.54 -4.54
CA GLY A 290 26.77 -10.43 -5.63
C GLY A 290 27.71 -9.26 -5.45
N ASN A 291 27.95 -8.51 -6.52
CA ASN A 291 28.99 -7.49 -6.59
C ASN A 291 28.43 -6.08 -6.39
N VAL A 292 29.30 -5.17 -5.97
CA VAL A 292 29.07 -3.72 -6.00
C VAL A 292 30.03 -3.14 -7.03
N ILE A 293 29.49 -2.70 -8.17
CA ILE A 293 30.31 -2.25 -9.30
C ILE A 293 30.71 -0.78 -9.15
N THR A 294 31.66 -0.36 -9.98
CA THR A 294 32.27 0.96 -9.91
C THR A 294 31.28 2.07 -10.15
N GLY A 295 31.38 3.13 -9.35
CA GLY A 295 30.56 4.34 -9.49
C GLY A 295 29.29 4.36 -8.64
N PHE A 296 28.99 3.26 -7.94
CA PHE A 296 27.86 3.18 -7.02
C PHE A 296 28.29 3.31 -5.55
N SER A 297 27.33 3.67 -4.73
CA SER A 297 27.44 3.86 -3.30
C SER A 297 26.37 3.09 -2.54
N VAL A 298 26.76 2.55 -1.38
CA VAL A 298 25.86 1.85 -0.46
C VAL A 298 26.08 2.47 0.92
N ASN A 299 25.05 3.16 1.41
CA ASN A 299 25.01 3.75 2.74
C ASN A 299 23.98 3.02 3.59
N ALA A 300 24.43 2.44 4.69
CA ALA A 300 23.60 1.71 5.64
C ALA A 300 23.80 2.28 7.05
N SER A 301 22.71 2.48 7.81
CA SER A 301 22.84 2.85 9.22
C SER A 301 23.32 1.68 10.09
N GLY A 302 23.07 0.44 9.66
CA GLY A 302 23.52 -0.78 10.31
C GLY A 302 24.76 -1.38 9.64
N ASP A 303 24.77 -2.72 9.54
CA ASP A 303 25.86 -3.48 8.93
C ASP A 303 25.70 -3.60 7.41
N ILE A 304 26.83 -3.69 6.68
CA ILE A 304 26.85 -4.03 5.25
C ILE A 304 27.59 -5.36 5.06
N THR A 305 26.93 -6.32 4.42
CA THR A 305 27.54 -7.59 4.01
C THR A 305 27.56 -7.71 2.50
N VAL A 306 28.72 -7.97 1.89
CA VAL A 306 28.88 -8.21 0.46
C VAL A 306 29.48 -9.59 0.24
N ASN A 307 28.74 -10.46 -0.44
CA ASN A 307 29.17 -11.83 -0.73
C ASN A 307 30.08 -11.91 -1.97
N GLY A 308 29.95 -10.95 -2.90
CA GLY A 308 30.80 -10.82 -4.08
C GLY A 308 31.98 -9.87 -3.89
N LEU A 309 32.42 -9.27 -4.99
CA LEU A 309 33.54 -8.33 -5.05
C LEU A 309 33.05 -6.88 -4.98
N VAL A 310 33.82 -6.02 -4.32
CA VAL A 310 33.63 -4.57 -4.35
C VAL A 310 34.61 -3.97 -5.35
N GLU A 311 34.09 -3.44 -6.46
CA GLU A 311 34.89 -2.93 -7.57
C GLU A 311 34.78 -1.40 -7.63
N GLY A 312 35.76 -0.66 -7.08
CA GLY A 312 35.78 0.80 -7.22
C GLY A 312 34.54 1.54 -6.69
N ALA A 313 33.85 0.99 -5.70
CA ALA A 313 32.61 1.51 -5.14
C ALA A 313 32.79 2.13 -3.74
N ASN A 314 31.77 2.86 -3.28
CA ASN A 314 31.75 3.49 -1.96
C ASN A 314 30.80 2.76 -1.00
N LEU A 315 31.30 2.36 0.17
CA LEU A 315 30.50 1.69 1.19
C LEU A 315 30.60 2.46 2.50
N THR A 316 29.47 2.87 3.06
CA THR A 316 29.38 3.55 4.35
C THR A 316 28.43 2.80 5.27
N ALA A 317 28.95 2.20 6.33
CA ALA A 317 28.15 1.50 7.34
C ALA A 317 28.24 2.22 8.68
N GLY A 318 27.11 2.44 9.34
CA GLY A 318 27.09 2.86 10.75
C GLY A 318 27.62 1.77 11.70
N GLY A 319 27.41 0.50 11.32
CA GLY A 319 27.97 -0.67 11.97
C GLY A 319 29.23 -1.20 11.27
N ASN A 320 29.26 -2.50 11.02
CA ASN A 320 30.38 -3.24 10.43
C ASN A 320 30.26 -3.37 8.91
N ILE A 321 31.40 -3.54 8.22
CA ILE A 321 31.43 -3.96 6.81
C ILE A 321 32.08 -5.34 6.72
N THR A 322 31.34 -6.32 6.22
CA THR A 322 31.84 -7.69 5.99
C THR A 322 31.86 -7.99 4.50
N LEU A 323 33.05 -8.27 3.98
CA LEU A 323 33.29 -8.63 2.58
C LEU A 323 33.76 -10.08 2.51
N MET A 324 32.93 -10.97 1.97
CA MET A 324 33.27 -12.39 1.88
C MET A 324 34.37 -12.67 0.84
N ARG A 325 34.60 -11.73 -0.07
CA ARG A 325 35.74 -11.70 -0.99
C ARG A 325 36.65 -10.54 -0.66
N GLY A 326 36.75 -9.52 -1.52
CA GLY A 326 37.73 -8.46 -1.36
C GLY A 326 37.31 -7.17 -2.02
N VAL A 327 38.20 -6.19 -1.92
CA VAL A 327 38.07 -4.89 -2.57
C VAL A 327 39.08 -4.79 -3.69
N GLN A 328 38.60 -4.51 -4.90
CA GLN A 328 39.40 -4.10 -6.04
C GLN A 328 39.07 -2.65 -6.35
N GLY A 329 39.80 -1.73 -5.72
CA GLY A 329 39.38 -0.34 -5.61
C GLY A 329 39.65 0.53 -6.83
N GLY A 330 40.53 0.12 -7.75
CA GLY A 330 40.89 0.89 -8.94
C GLY A 330 41.32 2.35 -8.67
N GLY A 331 41.86 2.61 -7.47
CA GLY A 331 42.25 3.94 -7.00
C GLY A 331 41.10 4.84 -6.54
N ARG A 332 39.87 4.32 -6.46
CA ARG A 332 38.66 5.13 -6.17
C ARG A 332 37.81 4.62 -5.03
N ALA A 333 37.82 3.32 -4.73
CA ALA A 333 36.96 2.76 -3.67
C ALA A 333 37.21 3.43 -2.32
N MET A 334 36.12 3.75 -1.63
CA MET A 334 36.13 4.28 -0.27
C MET A 334 35.22 3.45 0.63
N LEU A 335 35.78 2.88 1.68
CA LEU A 335 35.05 2.09 2.66
C LEU A 335 35.12 2.77 4.02
N THR A 336 33.98 3.01 4.65
CA THR A 336 33.88 3.63 5.97
C THR A 336 32.92 2.83 6.84
N ALA A 337 33.42 2.26 7.94
CA ALA A 337 32.62 1.56 8.93
C ALA A 337 32.72 2.26 10.29
N GLY A 338 31.59 2.45 10.97
CA GLY A 338 31.58 2.87 12.37
C GLY A 338 32.16 1.81 13.31
N GLY A 339 32.00 0.53 12.95
CA GLY A 339 32.57 -0.63 13.62
C GLY A 339 33.76 -1.25 12.88
N ASP A 340 33.75 -2.57 12.74
CA ASP A 340 34.83 -3.37 12.16
C ASP A 340 34.71 -3.49 10.63
N ILE A 341 35.86 -3.71 9.97
CA ILE A 341 35.90 -4.11 8.56
C ILE A 341 36.59 -5.47 8.43
N VAL A 342 35.90 -6.44 7.86
CA VAL A 342 36.44 -7.78 7.55
C VAL A 342 36.42 -7.99 6.05
N SER A 343 37.55 -8.37 5.47
CA SER A 343 37.70 -8.63 4.04
C SER A 343 38.72 -9.75 3.82
N LYS A 344 38.75 -10.43 2.67
CA LYS A 344 39.92 -11.26 2.32
C LYS A 344 41.06 -10.42 1.80
N PHE A 345 40.81 -9.42 0.96
CA PHE A 345 41.88 -8.57 0.47
C PHE A 345 41.40 -7.14 0.24
N ILE A 346 42.33 -6.21 0.35
CA ILE A 346 42.10 -4.79 0.07
C ILE A 346 43.16 -4.37 -0.93
N GLU A 347 42.75 -4.12 -2.17
CA GLU A 347 43.64 -3.75 -3.26
C GLU A 347 43.24 -2.42 -3.90
N SER A 348 44.22 -1.54 -4.11
CA SER A 348 44.04 -0.25 -4.80
C SER A 348 42.86 0.57 -4.28
N ALA A 349 42.58 0.51 -2.97
CA ALA A 349 41.53 1.30 -2.33
C ALA A 349 42.04 2.69 -1.98
N ASN A 350 41.27 3.73 -2.33
CA ASN A 350 41.64 5.11 -2.05
C ASN A 350 41.61 5.41 -0.55
N MET A 351 40.65 4.83 0.16
CA MET A 351 40.52 4.93 1.61
C MET A 351 39.73 3.76 2.17
N VAL A 352 40.23 3.12 3.22
CA VAL A 352 39.47 2.19 4.06
C VAL A 352 39.59 2.66 5.50
N SER A 353 38.49 3.00 6.13
CA SER A 353 38.43 3.55 7.48
C SER A 353 37.49 2.75 8.37
N ALA A 354 38.00 2.23 9.48
CA ALA A 354 37.21 1.52 10.49
C ALA A 354 37.26 2.24 11.85
N GLY A 355 36.11 2.41 12.48
CA GLY A 355 36.01 2.85 13.88
C GLY A 355 36.41 1.76 14.88
N GLY A 356 36.40 0.49 14.46
CA GLY A 356 36.89 -0.67 15.20
C GLY A 356 38.15 -1.27 14.58
N LYS A 357 38.22 -2.61 14.49
CA LYS A 357 39.34 -3.35 13.89
C LYS A 357 39.20 -3.53 12.38
N ILE A 358 40.32 -3.79 11.72
CA ILE A 358 40.36 -4.26 10.32
C ILE A 358 41.03 -5.62 10.28
N GLU A 359 40.36 -6.60 9.68
CA GLU A 359 40.86 -7.96 9.51
C GLU A 359 40.89 -8.32 8.02
N THR A 360 42.06 -8.73 7.51
CA THR A 360 42.24 -9.05 6.09
C THR A 360 43.36 -10.07 5.83
N ASP A 361 43.38 -10.73 4.68
CA ASP A 361 44.48 -11.61 4.28
C ASP A 361 45.65 -10.83 3.70
N SER A 362 45.37 -9.73 3.00
CA SER A 362 46.39 -8.86 2.39
C SER A 362 45.89 -7.43 2.15
N ILE A 363 46.83 -6.49 2.19
CA ILE A 363 46.63 -5.07 1.84
C ILE A 363 47.63 -4.70 0.75
N LEU A 364 47.13 -4.21 -0.39
CA LEU A 364 47.90 -3.89 -1.58
C LEU A 364 47.59 -2.47 -2.07
N HIS A 365 48.60 -1.62 -2.22
CA HIS A 365 48.49 -0.28 -2.82
C HIS A 365 47.33 0.56 -2.29
N SER A 366 47.06 0.50 -0.99
CA SER A 366 45.85 1.05 -0.39
C SER A 366 46.15 1.99 0.78
N LYS A 367 45.25 2.92 1.06
CA LYS A 367 45.27 3.72 2.30
C LYS A 367 44.27 3.13 3.28
N VAL A 368 44.77 2.65 4.42
CA VAL A 368 43.98 1.92 5.41
C VAL A 368 44.18 2.55 6.79
N ILE A 369 43.09 2.92 7.44
CA ILE A 369 43.08 3.57 8.75
C ILE A 369 42.12 2.81 9.67
N ALA A 370 42.58 2.45 10.87
CA ALA A 370 41.73 1.86 11.90
C ALA A 370 41.95 2.52 13.26
N LYS A 371 40.87 2.78 13.99
CA LYS A 371 40.95 3.15 15.41
C LYS A 371 41.27 1.95 16.30
N GLY A 372 40.93 0.74 15.89
CA GLY A 372 41.33 -0.51 16.51
C GLY A 372 42.53 -1.16 15.83
N PRO A 373 42.83 -2.45 16.13
CA PRO A 373 43.93 -3.18 15.52
C PRO A 373 43.68 -3.47 14.02
N ILE A 374 44.75 -3.43 13.23
CA ILE A 374 44.79 -3.95 11.85
C ILE A 374 45.50 -5.30 11.89
N VAL A 375 44.80 -6.35 11.51
CA VAL A 375 45.29 -7.72 11.57
C VAL A 375 45.29 -8.31 10.15
N VAL A 376 46.49 -8.65 9.67
CA VAL A 376 46.73 -9.17 8.32
C VAL A 376 47.26 -10.61 8.40
N GLN A 377 46.36 -11.61 8.50
CA GLN A 377 46.70 -13.00 8.87
C GLN A 377 46.63 -14.02 7.73
N GLY A 378 46.37 -13.58 6.50
CA GLY A 378 46.28 -14.45 5.33
C GLY A 378 47.49 -15.35 5.12
N ARG A 379 47.45 -16.25 4.12
CA ARG A 379 48.54 -17.20 3.84
C ARG A 379 49.94 -16.54 3.94
N ASN A 380 50.08 -15.36 3.33
CA ASN A 380 51.30 -14.55 3.38
C ASN A 380 51.20 -13.29 4.25
N GLY A 381 50.01 -12.94 4.76
CA GLY A 381 49.77 -11.80 5.66
C GLY A 381 50.48 -10.52 5.21
N LEU A 382 50.26 -10.13 3.95
CA LEU A 382 51.12 -9.21 3.20
C LEU A 382 50.57 -7.78 3.23
N ILE A 383 51.44 -6.81 3.54
CA ILE A 383 51.18 -5.38 3.35
C ILE A 383 52.20 -4.84 2.34
N VAL A 384 51.76 -4.48 1.14
CA VAL A 384 52.63 -3.96 0.06
C VAL A 384 52.02 -2.73 -0.57
N GLY A 385 52.72 -1.61 -0.48
CA GLY A 385 52.33 -0.36 -1.10
C GLY A 385 51.19 0.36 -0.37
N GLY A 386 51.34 1.68 -0.24
CA GLY A 386 50.33 2.55 0.36
C GLY A 386 50.64 2.95 1.79
N ASP A 387 49.59 3.27 2.54
CA ASP A 387 49.67 3.92 3.86
C ASP A 387 48.70 3.23 4.83
N VAL A 388 49.25 2.41 5.74
CA VAL A 388 48.48 1.61 6.69
C VAL A 388 48.74 2.12 8.11
N LYS A 389 47.70 2.65 8.74
CA LYS A 389 47.78 3.28 10.07
C LYS A 389 46.74 2.71 11.02
N SER A 390 47.17 2.29 12.20
CA SER A 390 46.29 1.89 13.30
C SER A 390 46.56 2.76 14.52
N ARG A 391 45.57 2.98 15.39
CA ARG A 391 45.86 3.55 16.71
C ARG A 391 46.58 2.54 17.62
N VAL A 392 46.24 1.26 17.55
CA VAL A 392 46.62 0.26 18.56
C VAL A 392 47.68 -0.72 18.07
N LEU A 393 47.44 -1.44 16.97
CA LEU A 393 48.28 -2.56 16.56
C LEU A 393 48.21 -2.76 15.05
N ILE A 394 49.36 -3.04 14.45
CA ILE A 394 49.42 -3.66 13.12
C ILE A 394 50.09 -5.02 13.31
N ASP A 395 49.35 -6.12 13.15
CA ASP A 395 49.89 -7.50 13.20
C ASP A 395 49.83 -8.10 11.79
N CYS A 396 51.00 -8.38 11.21
CA CYS A 396 51.11 -8.93 9.86
C CYS A 396 52.27 -9.92 9.76
N LYS A 397 52.29 -10.68 8.67
CA LYS A 397 53.41 -11.61 8.41
C LYS A 397 54.53 -10.89 7.67
N THR A 398 54.23 -10.13 6.63
CA THR A 398 55.25 -9.46 5.79
C THR A 398 54.84 -8.05 5.39
N ILE A 399 55.81 -7.13 5.44
CA ILE A 399 55.67 -5.74 5.01
C ILE A 399 56.69 -5.48 3.91
N GLY A 400 56.23 -4.89 2.80
CA GLY A 400 57.07 -4.54 1.65
C GLY A 400 57.30 -5.69 0.67
N ASN A 401 57.98 -5.37 -0.43
CA ASN A 401 58.39 -6.32 -1.46
C ASN A 401 59.77 -5.95 -2.04
N ASP A 402 60.43 -6.93 -2.63
CA ASP A 402 61.76 -6.77 -3.24
C ASP A 402 61.75 -5.80 -4.44
N MET A 403 60.58 -5.57 -5.03
CA MET A 403 60.38 -4.61 -6.13
C MET A 403 60.37 -3.15 -5.66
N GLY A 404 60.58 -2.88 -4.36
CA GLY A 404 60.81 -1.53 -3.84
C GLY A 404 59.56 -0.66 -3.77
N THR A 405 58.37 -1.25 -3.64
CA THR A 405 57.12 -0.48 -3.51
C THR A 405 57.08 0.23 -2.16
N ALA A 406 57.02 1.57 -2.17
CA ALA A 406 56.95 2.38 -0.96
C ALA A 406 55.74 1.98 -0.09
N THR A 407 56.03 1.47 1.10
CA THR A 407 55.05 0.96 2.06
C THR A 407 55.22 1.71 3.37
N VAL A 408 54.21 2.49 3.76
CA VAL A 408 54.23 3.29 4.99
C VAL A 408 53.31 2.62 6.00
N VAL A 409 53.85 2.25 7.16
CA VAL A 409 53.10 1.70 8.28
C VAL A 409 53.28 2.55 9.52
N GLY A 410 52.22 2.76 10.29
CA GLY A 410 52.27 3.59 11.50
C GLY A 410 51.29 3.15 12.58
N VAL A 411 51.71 3.24 13.84
CA VAL A 411 50.87 2.98 15.02
C VAL A 411 50.97 4.09 16.05
N GLY A 412 49.98 4.17 16.96
CA GLY A 412 50.07 4.96 18.18
C GLY A 412 49.71 6.43 18.06
N VAL A 413 49.27 6.88 16.89
CA VAL A 413 48.87 8.27 16.69
C VAL A 413 47.54 8.28 15.96
N ASP A 414 46.54 8.96 16.52
CA ASP A 414 45.29 9.20 15.80
C ASP A 414 45.63 9.98 14.51
N PRO A 415 45.36 9.42 13.31
CA PRO A 415 45.71 10.07 12.05
C PRO A 415 45.01 11.42 11.85
N THR A 416 43.83 11.62 12.47
CA THR A 416 43.10 12.89 12.41
C THR A 416 43.84 13.98 13.19
N VAL A 417 44.32 13.64 14.40
CA VAL A 417 45.13 14.53 15.25
C VAL A 417 46.47 14.83 14.59
N LYS A 418 47.14 13.83 14.02
CA LYS A 418 48.41 14.04 13.28
C LYS A 418 48.23 15.00 12.10
N LYS A 419 47.16 14.83 11.32
CA LYS A 419 46.84 15.71 10.20
C LYS A 419 46.60 17.14 10.68
N ARG A 420 45.89 17.33 11.80
CA ARG A 420 45.69 18.65 12.41
C ARG A 420 47.01 19.28 12.86
N ILE A 421 47.91 18.51 13.45
CA ILE A 421 49.26 18.97 13.83
C ILE A 421 50.06 19.42 12.61
N ASP A 422 50.03 18.66 11.52
CA ASP A 422 50.77 19.02 10.30
C ASP A 422 50.21 20.31 9.66
N VAL A 423 48.89 20.49 9.70
CA VAL A 423 48.23 21.74 9.28
C VAL A 423 48.65 22.91 10.17
N LEU A 424 48.52 22.77 11.49
CA LEU A 424 48.89 23.82 12.46
C LEU A 424 50.38 24.20 12.34
N LYS A 425 51.28 23.25 12.09
CA LYS A 425 52.70 23.54 11.85
C LYS A 425 52.91 24.44 10.63
N ASN A 426 52.22 24.14 9.53
CA ASN A 426 52.31 24.93 8.30
C ASN A 426 51.71 26.33 8.50
N GLU A 427 50.58 26.43 9.19
CA GLU A 427 49.94 27.71 9.54
C GLU A 427 50.86 28.58 10.41
N LEU A 428 51.45 28.01 11.46
CA LEU A 428 52.43 28.68 12.33
C LEU A 428 53.67 29.17 11.57
N GLU A 429 54.15 28.40 10.58
CA GLU A 429 55.29 28.82 9.76
C GLU A 429 54.94 30.04 8.89
N GLN A 430 53.75 30.05 8.28
CA GLN A 430 53.28 31.18 7.45
C GLN A 430 53.04 32.44 8.28
N LEU A 431 52.33 32.31 9.42
CA LEU A 431 52.10 33.43 10.34
C LEU A 431 53.42 33.97 10.90
N GLY A 432 54.39 33.09 11.18
CA GLY A 432 55.74 33.47 11.58
C GLY A 432 56.46 34.33 10.53
N LYS A 433 56.40 33.95 9.25
CA LYS A 433 56.96 34.74 8.13
C LYS A 433 56.29 36.11 8.01
N GLN A 434 54.96 36.16 8.10
CA GLN A 434 54.20 37.42 8.08
C GLN A 434 54.56 38.34 9.25
N LYS A 435 54.76 37.79 10.45
CA LYS A 435 55.18 38.55 11.64
C LYS A 435 56.55 39.20 11.42
N ILE A 436 57.50 38.47 10.83
CA ILE A 436 58.84 39.00 10.53
C ILE A 436 58.74 40.17 9.53
N GLN A 437 57.95 40.02 8.46
CA GLN A 437 57.74 41.08 7.45
C GLN A 437 57.11 42.35 8.06
N LEU A 438 56.05 42.19 8.85
CA LEU A 438 55.40 43.32 9.52
C LEU A 438 56.35 43.96 10.55
N GLY A 439 57.13 43.17 11.28
CA GLY A 439 58.14 43.68 12.22
C GLY A 439 59.23 44.50 11.52
N GLN A 440 59.68 44.08 10.34
CA GLN A 440 60.60 44.86 9.52
C GLN A 440 59.98 46.17 9.04
N LEU A 441 58.72 46.17 8.63
CA LEU A 441 57.97 47.37 8.24
C LEU A 441 57.83 48.35 9.41
N VAL A 442 57.46 47.87 10.60
CA VAL A 442 57.36 48.70 11.82
C VAL A 442 58.73 49.28 12.19
N THR A 443 59.79 48.47 12.10
CA THR A 443 61.17 48.93 12.39
C THR A 443 61.63 49.98 11.39
N ALA A 444 61.31 49.81 10.10
CA ALA A 444 61.61 50.79 9.07
C ALA A 444 60.84 52.10 9.27
N LEU A 445 59.55 52.02 9.64
CA LEU A 445 58.73 53.19 9.96
C LEU A 445 59.24 53.93 11.21
N ARG A 446 59.66 53.20 12.26
CA ARG A 446 60.30 53.79 13.45
C ARG A 446 61.61 54.49 13.12
N LYS A 447 62.51 53.85 12.36
CA LYS A 447 63.77 54.47 11.92
C LYS A 447 63.53 55.74 11.10
N LYS A 448 62.52 55.75 10.23
CA LYS A 448 62.15 56.98 9.48
C LYS A 448 61.62 58.08 10.40
N GLN A 449 60.79 57.72 11.38
CA GLN A 449 60.29 58.65 12.39
C GLN A 449 61.41 59.30 13.22
N ASP A 450 62.43 58.52 13.59
CA ASP A 450 63.59 58.99 14.36
C ASP A 450 64.50 59.93 13.53
N ILE A 451 64.54 59.76 12.20
CA ILE A 451 65.35 60.58 11.27
C ILE A 451 64.63 61.87 10.87
N GLU A 452 63.32 61.81 10.60
CA GLU A 452 62.54 62.93 10.05
C GLU A 452 61.84 63.78 11.14
N GLY A 453 61.95 63.42 12.42
CA GLY A 453 61.35 64.14 13.55
C GLY A 453 59.82 64.03 13.66
N GLY A 454 59.18 63.33 12.72
CA GLY A 454 57.75 63.10 12.65
C GLY A 454 57.38 62.20 11.47
N LEU A 455 56.14 61.71 11.45
CA LEU A 455 55.54 60.94 10.35
C LEU A 455 54.35 61.74 9.81
N ASP A 456 54.12 61.71 8.49
CA ASP A 456 52.87 62.25 7.93
C ASP A 456 51.64 61.43 8.39
N ALA A 457 50.44 62.01 8.25
CA ALA A 457 49.19 61.43 8.72
C ALA A 457 48.86 60.05 8.08
N GLU A 458 49.27 59.82 6.84
CA GLU A 458 49.06 58.57 6.11
C GLU A 458 49.99 57.46 6.63
N LYS A 459 51.25 57.79 6.93
CA LYS A 459 52.21 56.87 7.54
C LYS A 459 51.92 56.58 9.01
N GLN A 460 51.37 57.54 9.76
CA GLN A 460 50.89 57.30 11.12
C GLN A 460 49.69 56.34 11.13
N ALA A 461 48.74 56.52 10.21
CA ALA A 461 47.63 55.59 10.05
C ALA A 461 48.11 54.19 9.64
N LEU A 462 49.10 54.10 8.74
CA LEU A 462 49.74 52.85 8.35
C LEU A 462 50.45 52.17 9.53
N GLN A 463 51.16 52.93 10.37
CA GLN A 463 51.85 52.41 11.56
C GLN A 463 50.85 51.85 12.58
N GLN A 464 49.75 52.58 12.87
CA GLN A 464 48.69 52.11 13.77
C GLN A 464 48.00 50.86 13.23
N LYS A 465 47.67 50.84 11.93
CA LYS A 465 47.09 49.66 11.27
C LYS A 465 48.03 48.45 11.32
N THR A 466 49.32 48.68 11.09
CA THR A 466 50.36 47.63 11.14
C THR A 466 50.54 47.09 12.56
N MET A 467 50.54 47.95 13.58
CA MET A 467 50.60 47.53 14.99
C MET A 467 49.36 46.74 15.41
N ARG A 468 48.17 47.16 14.98
CA ARG A 468 46.91 46.44 15.24
C ARG A 468 46.93 45.05 14.59
N ASN A 469 47.39 44.96 13.34
CA ASN A 469 47.55 43.69 12.64
C ASN A 469 48.59 42.80 13.33
N MET A 470 49.68 43.37 13.84
CA MET A 470 50.71 42.64 14.58
C MET A 470 50.16 42.05 15.90
N LEU A 471 49.34 42.81 16.64
CA LEU A 471 48.67 42.32 17.85
C LEU A 471 47.69 41.18 17.55
N MET A 472 46.90 41.29 16.48
CA MET A 472 46.00 40.22 16.04
C MET A 472 46.78 38.96 15.64
N LEU A 473 47.89 39.13 14.91
CA LEU A 473 48.75 38.04 14.48
C LEU A 473 49.45 37.35 15.66
N GLU A 474 49.88 38.11 16.67
CA GLU A 474 50.46 37.56 17.90
C GLU A 474 49.46 36.75 18.71
N LYS A 475 48.22 37.23 18.80
CA LYS A 475 47.14 36.47 19.44
C LYS A 475 46.90 35.15 18.72
N GLN A 476 46.77 35.19 17.39
CA GLN A 476 46.55 33.98 16.58
C GLN A 476 47.72 32.98 16.70
N LEU A 477 48.96 33.46 16.65
CA LEU A 477 50.14 32.62 16.89
C LEU A 477 50.15 31.99 18.29
N SER A 478 49.62 32.68 19.29
CA SER A 478 49.51 32.15 20.65
C SER A 478 48.43 31.07 20.74
N ASP A 479 47.28 31.30 20.13
CA ASP A 479 46.14 30.38 20.12
C ASP A 479 46.50 29.08 19.35
N ASP A 480 47.08 29.20 18.16
CA ASP A 480 47.51 28.06 17.33
C ASP A 480 48.63 27.24 18.00
N LYS A 481 49.55 27.90 18.72
CA LYS A 481 50.59 27.21 19.52
C LYS A 481 49.99 26.41 20.66
N LYS A 482 48.98 26.95 21.33
CA LYS A 482 48.29 26.27 22.43
C LYS A 482 47.53 25.04 21.91
N GLU A 483 46.82 25.18 20.80
CA GLU A 483 46.14 24.05 20.13
C GLU A 483 47.14 22.97 19.69
N LEU A 484 48.31 23.37 19.16
CA LEU A 484 49.37 22.43 18.79
C LEU A 484 49.90 21.65 20.01
N GLU A 485 50.05 22.29 21.15
CA GLU A 485 50.51 21.67 22.40
C GLU A 485 49.47 20.70 22.96
N GLU A 486 48.19 21.08 22.96
CA GLU A 486 47.06 20.22 23.32
C GLU A 486 47.00 18.97 22.41
N CYS A 487 47.13 19.16 21.09
CA CYS A 487 47.17 18.07 20.13
C CYS A 487 48.39 17.14 20.32
N ARG A 488 49.55 17.69 20.72
CA ARG A 488 50.75 16.87 21.02
C ARG A 488 50.57 16.02 22.27
N ASN A 489 49.94 16.57 23.30
CA ASN A 489 49.69 15.84 24.55
C ASN A 489 48.76 14.64 24.31
N MET A 490 47.72 14.80 23.47
CA MET A 490 46.83 13.70 23.06
C MET A 490 47.55 12.53 22.37
N ILE A 491 48.73 12.77 21.77
CA ILE A 491 49.52 11.73 21.10
C ILE A 491 50.41 10.96 22.08
N SER A 492 50.77 11.55 23.22
CA SER A 492 51.80 10.98 24.09
C SER A 492 51.36 9.80 24.96
N GLU A 493 50.09 9.38 24.91
CA GLU A 493 49.51 8.46 25.92
C GLU A 493 49.27 7.01 25.50
N ASP A 494 49.43 6.61 24.23
CA ASP A 494 49.18 5.21 23.81
C ASP A 494 50.44 4.32 23.90
N ALA A 495 50.90 4.04 25.13
CA ALA A 495 52.09 3.21 25.43
C ALA A 495 51.99 1.73 24.95
N SER A 496 50.81 1.30 24.49
CA SER A 496 50.55 -0.06 24.01
C SER A 496 50.70 -0.22 22.49
N ALA A 497 50.93 0.88 21.76
CA ALA A 497 50.99 0.87 20.31
C ALA A 497 52.22 0.12 19.79
N ARG A 498 52.01 -0.92 18.97
CA ARG A 498 53.10 -1.72 18.42
C ARG A 498 52.81 -2.25 17.02
N ILE A 499 53.87 -2.45 16.23
CA ILE A 499 53.83 -3.17 14.96
C ILE A 499 54.46 -4.53 15.19
N LYS A 500 53.73 -5.60 14.86
CA LYS A 500 54.19 -6.98 14.95
C LYS A 500 54.33 -7.55 13.54
N VAL A 501 55.54 -7.97 13.20
CA VAL A 501 55.89 -8.55 11.90
C VAL A 501 56.55 -9.89 12.14
N SER A 502 56.06 -10.94 11.48
CA SER A 502 56.61 -12.29 11.65
C SER A 502 57.78 -12.60 10.70
N ARG A 503 57.82 -11.96 9.52
CA ARG A 503 58.82 -12.14 8.46
C ARG A 503 59.02 -10.81 7.71
N THR A 504 60.15 -10.16 7.90
CA THR A 504 60.56 -9.03 7.06
C THR A 504 61.20 -9.57 5.77
N ALA A 505 60.78 -9.06 4.61
CA ALA A 505 61.43 -9.31 3.33
C ALA A 505 62.71 -8.47 3.23
#